data_AF-A0A3R9X2H5-F1
#
_entry.id   AF-A0A3R9X2H5-F1
#
_cell.length_a   1.000
_cell.length_b   1.000
_cell.length_c   1.000
_cell.angle_alpha   90.00
_cell.angle_beta   90.00
_cell.angle_gamma   90.00
#
_symmetry.space_group_name_H-M   'P 1'
#
loop_
_entity.id
_entity.type
_entity.pdbx_description
1 polymer ?
#
loop_
_entity_poly.entity_id
_entity_poly.type
_entity_poly.pdbx_seq_one_letter_code
_entity_poly.pdbx_strand_id
1 'polypeptide(L)' 'MTNSSSLDYTYNITMKFRGDATSTAVPATAMVSSLKVKAGASQPAEATTPYFGKTNGTEYKECVVVSASKSSF' A
#
# COMPACT_ATOMS: atom_id res chain seq x y z
N MET A 1 -0.02 -2.09 -9.54
CA MET A 1 0.75 -3.34 -9.40
C MET A 1 1.04 -3.93 -10.77
N THR A 2 2.27 -4.37 -11.02
CA THR A 2 2.67 -4.97 -12.30
C THR A 2 3.11 -6.41 -12.08
N ASN A 3 2.49 -7.35 -12.81
CA ASN A 3 2.83 -8.77 -12.79
C ASN A 3 3.58 -9.15 -14.07
N SER A 4 4.90 -9.07 -14.05
CA SER A 4 5.76 -9.44 -15.19
C SER A 4 5.99 -10.96 -15.32
N SER A 5 5.25 -11.80 -14.59
CA SER A 5 5.39 -13.26 -14.65
C SER A 5 4.43 -13.90 -15.66
N SER A 6 4.62 -15.19 -15.90
CA SER A 6 3.75 -16.04 -16.74
C SER A 6 2.52 -16.60 -16.02
N LEU A 7 2.39 -16.38 -14.71
CA LEU A 7 1.27 -16.88 -13.92
C LEU A 7 0.40 -15.73 -13.40
N ASP A 8 -0.86 -16.04 -13.18
CA ASP A 8 -1.80 -15.18 -12.48
C ASP A 8 -1.46 -15.13 -10.99
N TYR A 9 -1.51 -13.94 -10.39
CA TYR A 9 -1.19 -13.74 -8.98
C TYR A 9 -2.20 -12.86 -8.27
N THR A 10 -2.52 -13.23 -7.03
CA THR A 10 -3.22 -12.38 -6.07
C THR A 10 -2.18 -11.69 -5.21
N TYR A 11 -2.23 -10.37 -5.13
CA TYR A 11 -1.30 -9.53 -4.38
C TYR A 11 -1.97 -8.96 -3.12
N ASN A 12 -1.20 -8.95 -2.03
CA ASN A 12 -1.53 -8.25 -0.80
C ASN A 12 -0.41 -7.28 -0.47
N ILE A 13 -0.75 -6.02 -0.21
CA ILE A 13 0.20 -4.93 -0.01
C ILE A 13 -0.20 -4.18 1.25
N THR A 14 0.73 -4.01 2.17
CA THR A 14 0.57 -3.14 3.34
C THR A 14 1.47 -1.93 3.16
N MET A 15 0.89 -0.74 3.25
CA MET A 15 1.59 0.53 3.21
C MET A 15 1.43 1.27 4.53
N LYS A 16 2.43 2.07 4.86
CA LYS A 16 2.46 2.89 6.07
C LYS A 16 2.74 4.34 5.69
N PHE A 17 1.82 5.21 6.08
CA PHE A 17 2.02 6.65 6.09
C PHE A 17 2.70 7.01 7.40
N ARG A 18 3.82 7.74 7.32
CA ARG A 18 4.55 8.22 8.49
C ARG A 18 5.09 9.63 8.24
N GLY A 19 5.36 10.34 9.31
CA GLY A 19 6.15 11.56 9.22
C GLY A 19 7.63 11.25 8.95
N ASP A 20 8.41 12.30 8.71
CA ASP A 20 9.87 12.18 8.63
C ASP A 20 10.50 11.84 9.99
N ALA A 21 11.83 11.72 10.03
CA ALA A 21 12.58 11.34 11.24
C ALA A 21 12.37 12.28 12.45
N THR A 22 11.91 13.51 12.22
CA THR A 22 11.67 14.53 13.27
C THR A 22 10.20 14.65 13.65
N SER A 23 9.31 13.95 12.94
CA SER A 23 7.87 14.09 13.10
C SER A 23 7.32 13.29 14.28
N THR A 24 6.31 13.86 14.94
CA THR A 24 5.51 13.19 15.97
C THR A 24 4.23 12.56 15.41
N ALA A 25 4.07 12.50 14.08
CA ALA A 25 2.91 11.92 13.44
C ALA A 25 2.79 10.42 13.81
N VAL A 26 1.66 10.04 14.39
CA VAL A 26 1.34 8.63 14.63
C VAL A 26 1.16 7.95 13.27
N PRO A 27 1.92 6.89 12.94
CA PRO A 27 1.81 6.29 11.62
C PRO A 27 0.42 5.68 11.35
N ALA A 28 -0.05 5.83 10.12
CA ALA A 28 -1.30 5.22 9.64
C ALA A 28 -1.02 4.11 8.63
N THR A 29 -1.82 3.05 8.66
CA THR A 29 -1.63 1.86 7.80
C THR A 29 -2.77 1.76 6.80
N ALA A 30 -2.45 1.61 5.52
CA ALA A 30 -3.40 1.30 4.46
C ALA A 30 -3.06 -0.05 3.83
N MET A 31 -4.08 -0.77 3.35
CA MET A 31 -3.91 -2.09 2.78
C MET A 31 -4.61 -2.20 1.44
N VAL A 32 -3.97 -2.90 0.51
CA VAL A 32 -4.61 -3.47 -0.68
C VAL A 32 -4.61 -4.97 -0.48
N SER A 33 -5.78 -5.57 -0.39
CA SER A 33 -5.94 -7.03 -0.26
C SER A 33 -6.57 -7.62 -1.50
N SER A 34 -6.24 -8.88 -1.78
CA SER A 34 -6.90 -9.68 -2.82
C SER A 34 -6.85 -9.06 -4.23
N LEU A 35 -5.81 -8.28 -4.55
CA LEU A 35 -5.67 -7.68 -5.88
C LEU A 35 -5.21 -8.74 -6.89
N LYS A 36 -6.14 -9.20 -7.73
CA LYS A 36 -5.84 -10.14 -8.81
C LYS A 36 -5.22 -9.42 -9.98
N VAL A 37 -4.03 -9.85 -10.40
CA VAL A 37 -3.35 -9.32 -11.58
C VAL A 37 -2.96 -10.48 -12.50
N LYS A 38 -3.46 -10.42 -13.73
CA LYS A 38 -3.19 -11.42 -14.76
C LYS A 38 -1.71 -11.47 -15.14
N ALA A 39 -1.26 -12.61 -15.64
CA ALA A 39 0.07 -12.78 -16.22
C ALA A 39 0.37 -11.67 -17.24
N GLY A 40 1.57 -11.08 -17.15
CA GLY A 40 2.02 -9.99 -18.02
C GLY A 40 1.26 -8.66 -17.88
N ALA A 41 0.31 -8.52 -16.94
CA ALA A 41 -0.56 -7.35 -16.85
C ALA A 41 -0.15 -6.36 -15.75
N SER A 42 -0.70 -5.15 -15.84
CA SER A 42 -0.69 -4.16 -14.76
C SER A 42 -2.12 -3.82 -14.36
N GLN A 43 -2.33 -3.65 -13.05
CA GLN A 43 -3.63 -3.28 -12.47
C GLN A 43 -3.43 -2.16 -11.44
N PRO A 44 -4.09 -1.00 -11.57
CA PRO A 44 -4.17 -0.01 -10.49
C PRO A 44 -4.98 -0.55 -9.30
N ALA A 45 -4.70 0.01 -8.13
CA ALA A 45 -5.50 -0.21 -6.93
C ALA A 45 -5.39 1.01 -6.03
N GLU A 46 -6.46 1.31 -5.31
CA GLU A 46 -6.47 2.35 -4.29
C GLU A 46 -6.32 1.71 -2.91
N ALA A 47 -5.59 2.39 -2.03
CA ALA A 47 -5.49 2.03 -0.62
C ALA A 47 -5.83 3.24 0.20
N THR A 48 -6.76 3.06 1.13
CA THR A 48 -7.23 4.14 2.01
C THR A 48 -7.03 3.72 3.45
N THR A 49 -6.84 4.72 4.30
CA THR A 49 -6.82 4.55 5.75
C THR A 49 -7.52 5.73 6.38
N PRO A 50 -8.36 5.51 7.41
CA PRO A 50 -8.99 6.62 8.11
C PRO A 50 -7.94 7.53 8.74
N TYR A 51 -8.18 8.84 8.64
CA TYR A 51 -7.33 9.84 9.24
C TYR A 51 -7.95 10.34 10.55
N PHE A 52 -7.25 10.13 11.67
CA PHE A 52 -7.71 10.52 13.00
C PHE A 52 -6.91 11.69 13.61
N GLY A 53 -6.04 12.32 12.81
CA GLY A 53 -5.32 13.51 13.25
C GLY A 53 -6.22 14.76 13.28
N LYS A 54 -5.73 15.83 13.91
CA LYS A 54 -6.46 17.10 14.07
C LYS A 54 -6.17 18.12 12.98
N THR A 55 -5.13 17.89 12.20
CA THR A 55 -4.68 18.72 11.06
C THR A 55 -5.28 18.18 9.76
N ASN A 56 -4.59 18.31 8.63
CA ASN A 56 -5.06 17.91 7.30
C ASN A 56 -4.23 16.77 6.67
N GLY A 57 -3.47 16.01 7.48
CA GLY A 57 -2.62 14.92 6.99
C GLY A 57 -1.28 15.36 6.41
N THR A 58 -0.96 16.66 6.39
CA THR A 58 0.35 17.15 5.93
C THR A 58 1.51 16.73 6.81
N GLU A 59 1.25 16.22 8.01
CA GLU A 59 2.23 15.62 8.91
C GLU A 59 2.78 14.27 8.41
N TYR A 60 2.07 13.58 7.51
CA TYR A 60 2.58 12.41 6.82
C TYR A 60 3.44 12.87 5.64
N LYS A 61 4.75 12.61 5.74
CA LYS A 61 5.74 13.02 4.73
C LYS A 61 6.20 11.86 3.86
N GLU A 62 5.96 10.63 4.31
CA GLU A 62 6.38 9.42 3.62
C GLU A 62 5.22 8.43 3.54
N CYS A 63 5.14 7.74 2.40
CA CYS A 63 4.35 6.53 2.23
C CYS A 63 5.31 5.40 1.85
N VAL A 64 5.43 4.39 2.71
CA VAL A 64 6.36 3.28 2.51
C VAL A 64 5.60 1.96 2.44
N VAL A 65 6.03 1.08 1.53
CA VAL A 65 5.54 -0.30 1.50
C VAL A 65 6.20 -1.06 2.66
N VAL A 66 5.39 -1.59 3.57
CA VAL A 66 5.85 -2.37 4.74
C VAL A 66 5.96 -3.84 4.38
N SER A 67 4.98 -4.35 3.64
CA SER A 67 4.99 -5.73 3.17
C SER A 67 4.26 -5.83 1.84
N ALA A 68 4.74 -6.75 1.01
CA ALA A 68 4.07 -7.16 -0.20
C ALA A 68 4.21 -8.68 -0.31
N SER A 69 3.10 -9.37 -0.54
CA SER A 69 3.07 -10.80 -0.77
C SER A 69 2.24 -11.12 -2.01
N LYS A 70 2.51 -12.28 -2.61
CA LYS A 70 1.74 -12.79 -3.73
C LYS A 70 1.54 -14.30 -3.62
N SER A 71 0.41 -14.78 -4.11
CA SER A 71 0.09 -16.21 -4.25
C SER A 71 -0.57 -16.47 -5.59
N SER A 72 -0.21 -17.56 -6.26
CA SER A 72 -0.84 -17.94 -7.53
C SER A 72 -2.33 -18.23 -7.32
N PHE A 73 -3.16 -17.95 -8.32
CA PHE A 73 -4.59 -18.28 -8.30
C PHE A 73 -5.04 -18.87 -9.64
#